data_AF-A0A524DQ04-F1
#
_entry.id   AF-A0A524DQ04-F1
#
_cell.length_a   1.000
_cell.length_b   1.000
_cell.length_c   1.000
_cell.angle_alpha   90.00
_cell.angle_beta   90.00
_cell.angle_gamma   90.00
#
_symmetry.space_group_name_H-M   'P 1'
#
loop_
_entity.id
_entity.type
_entity.pdbx_description
1 polymer ?
#
loop_
_entity_poly.entity_id
_entity_poly.type
_entity_poly.pdbx_seq_one_letter_code
_entity_poly.pdbx_strand_id
1 'polypeptide(L)'
;MINYSNNRKVMVIFIFTLTIILMPSLFFISGRSYNNDQEIMNLKSSRIEYSQALWMDNPNFTDTANPWFPSIEGDSTDVSTSYSPDQANFEISGDKRYFDEISGTPIEEEWQNTTNPFFPALPDFHEIDEYGCEVSHTWIDPNDPIQAPSIHWERNITMPVDMSDYRITSASIS
;
A
#
# COMPACT_ATOMS: atom_id res chain seq x y z
N MET A 1 70.83 -68.07 -24.95
CA MET A 1 71.16 -66.75 -24.36
C MET A 1 69.83 -66.02 -24.10
N ILE A 2 69.27 -66.15 -22.90
CA ILE A 2 67.93 -65.62 -22.57
C ILE A 2 68.10 -64.16 -22.13
N ASN A 3 67.34 -63.27 -22.77
CA ASN A 3 67.48 -61.83 -22.67
C ASN A 3 66.88 -61.30 -21.35
N TYR A 4 67.69 -61.33 -20.28
CA TYR A 4 67.32 -60.91 -18.91
C TYR A 4 66.78 -59.47 -18.80
N SER A 5 67.02 -58.62 -19.81
CA SER A 5 66.61 -57.21 -19.83
C SER A 5 65.08 -57.02 -19.93
N ASN A 6 64.40 -57.85 -20.73
CA ASN A 6 62.96 -57.70 -20.96
C ASN A 6 62.13 -58.13 -19.73
N ASN A 7 62.55 -59.18 -19.03
CA ASN A 7 61.85 -59.68 -17.83
C ASN A 7 61.91 -58.68 -16.67
N ARG A 8 63.01 -57.92 -16.55
CA ARG A 8 63.15 -56.87 -15.52
C ARG A 8 62.21 -55.69 -15.77
N LYS A 9 62.02 -55.28 -17.04
CA LYS A 9 61.08 -54.21 -17.40
C LYS A 9 59.63 -54.62 -17.13
N VAL A 10 59.25 -55.85 -17.48
CA VAL A 10 57.91 -56.38 -17.21
C VAL A 10 57.63 -56.48 -15.71
N MET A 11 58.62 -56.92 -14.92
CA MET A 11 58.49 -56.98 -13.46
C MET A 11 58.32 -55.59 -12.83
N VAL A 12 59.07 -54.58 -13.30
CA VAL A 12 58.92 -53.19 -12.80
C VAL A 12 57.54 -52.62 -13.15
N ILE A 13 57.04 -52.86 -14.36
CA ILE A 13 55.69 -52.43 -14.77
C ILE A 13 54.62 -53.10 -13.90
N PHE A 14 54.75 -54.40 -13.65
CA PHE A 14 53.79 -55.15 -12.82
C PHE A 14 53.76 -54.68 -11.36
N ILE A 15 54.92 -54.36 -10.77
CA ILE A 15 54.99 -53.81 -9.41
C ILE A 15 54.32 -52.43 -9.37
N PHE A 16 54.58 -51.58 -10.37
CA PHE A 16 54.03 -50.22 -10.42
C PHE A 16 52.50 -50.22 -10.57
N THR A 17 51.95 -51.11 -11.41
CA THR A 17 50.49 -51.25 -11.57
C THR A 17 49.83 -51.80 -10.31
N LEU A 18 50.46 -52.76 -9.61
CA LEU A 18 49.95 -53.30 -8.36
C LEU A 18 49.89 -52.23 -7.25
N THR A 19 50.89 -51.36 -7.17
CA THR A 19 50.88 -50.25 -6.19
C THR A 19 49.79 -49.21 -6.45
N ILE A 20 49.45 -48.95 -7.71
CA ILE A 20 48.37 -48.01 -8.06
C ILE A 20 47.00 -48.58 -7.70
N ILE A 21 46.78 -49.89 -7.90
CA ILE A 21 45.49 -50.55 -7.61
C ILE A 21 45.24 -50.65 -6.10
N LEU A 22 46.28 -50.76 -5.27
CA LEU A 22 46.15 -50.87 -3.82
C LEU A 22 46.09 -49.51 -3.09
N MET A 23 46.45 -48.40 -3.74
CA MET A 23 46.40 -47.05 -3.13
C MET A 23 44.99 -46.59 -2.68
N PRO A 24 43.89 -46.85 -3.41
CA PRO A 24 42.56 -46.37 -3.03
C PRO A 24 41.98 -47.02 -1.76
N SER A 25 42.45 -48.21 -1.36
CA SER A 25 41.94 -48.88 -0.16
C SER A 25 42.50 -48.32 1.15
N LEU A 26 43.56 -47.50 1.09
CA LEU A 26 44.16 -46.84 2.26
C LEU A 26 43.55 -45.46 2.55
N PHE A 27 42.73 -44.90 1.65
CA PHE A 27 42.08 -43.59 1.83
C PHE A 27 40.64 -43.66 2.36
N PHE A 28 40.10 -44.86 2.61
CA PHE A 28 38.71 -45.05 3.06
C PHE A 28 38.51 -45.33 4.56
N ILE A 29 39.53 -45.10 5.41
CA ILE A 29 39.37 -45.15 6.88
C ILE A 29 40.07 -43.96 7.53
N SER A 30 39.52 -42.77 7.33
CA SER A 30 39.54 -41.68 8.31
C SER A 30 38.66 -40.52 7.86
N GLY A 31 37.37 -40.80 7.62
CA GLY A 31 36.34 -39.78 7.78
C GLY A 31 36.23 -39.49 9.28
N ARG A 32 37.15 -38.69 9.81
CA ARG A 32 37.01 -38.10 11.14
C ARG A 32 35.65 -37.42 11.17
N SER A 33 34.84 -37.81 12.13
CA SER A 33 33.71 -37.02 12.63
C SER A 33 34.21 -35.58 12.81
N TYR A 34 33.83 -34.73 11.87
CA TYR A 34 33.86 -33.30 12.08
C TYR A 34 32.59 -33.05 12.89
N ASN A 35 32.73 -32.95 14.21
CA ASN A 35 31.71 -32.34 15.05
C ASN A 35 31.61 -30.89 14.59
N ASN A 36 30.80 -30.66 13.56
CA ASN A 36 30.24 -29.35 13.31
C ASN A 36 29.15 -29.21 14.38
N ASP A 37 29.53 -28.70 15.54
CA ASP A 37 28.62 -28.03 16.47
C ASP A 37 28.12 -26.71 15.86
N GLN A 38 27.78 -26.73 14.56
CA GLN A 38 26.75 -25.84 14.11
C GLN A 38 25.48 -26.40 14.74
N GLU A 39 24.88 -25.63 15.65
CA GLU A 39 23.46 -25.76 15.90
C GLU A 39 22.78 -25.79 14.52
N ILE A 40 22.48 -26.99 14.05
CA ILE A 40 21.38 -27.18 13.13
C ILE A 40 20.23 -26.61 13.95
N MET A 41 19.84 -25.37 13.66
CA MET A 41 18.49 -24.92 13.95
C MET A 41 17.62 -25.98 13.30
N ASN A 42 17.27 -26.99 14.09
CA ASN A 42 16.31 -27.99 13.72
C ASN A 42 15.09 -27.16 13.37
N LEU A 43 14.83 -26.99 12.07
CA LEU A 43 13.58 -26.47 11.59
C LEU A 43 12.53 -27.35 12.24
N LYS A 44 11.93 -26.85 13.31
CA LYS A 44 10.87 -27.57 14.00
C LYS A 44 9.80 -27.76 12.93
N SER A 45 9.45 -29.01 12.67
CA SER A 45 8.30 -29.30 11.84
C SER A 45 7.12 -28.53 12.43
N SER A 46 6.52 -27.65 11.63
CA SER A 46 5.28 -26.98 12.01
C SER A 46 4.22 -28.07 12.17
N ARG A 47 3.92 -28.42 13.42
CA ARG A 47 2.80 -29.29 13.73
C ARG A 47 1.58 -28.41 13.91
N ILE A 48 0.52 -28.69 13.18
CA ILE A 48 -0.79 -28.11 13.47
C ILE A 48 -1.28 -28.85 14.72
N GLU A 49 -1.26 -28.16 15.86
CA GLU A 49 -1.94 -28.63 17.06
C GLU A 49 -3.34 -28.04 17.07
N TYR A 50 -4.33 -28.89 16.88
CA TYR A 50 -5.72 -28.52 17.07
C TYR A 50 -5.98 -28.44 18.57
N SER A 51 -5.96 -27.22 19.11
CA SER A 51 -6.43 -26.96 20.48
C SER A 51 -7.95 -26.84 20.45
N GLN A 52 -8.62 -27.55 21.36
CA GLN A 52 -10.05 -27.31 21.66
C GLN A 52 -10.21 -26.22 22.73
N ALA A 53 -9.11 -25.65 23.22
CA ALA A 53 -9.19 -24.53 24.13
C ALA A 53 -9.79 -23.34 23.38
N LEU A 54 -10.87 -22.83 23.92
CA LEU A 54 -11.52 -21.64 23.43
C LEU A 54 -10.56 -20.46 23.62
N TRP A 55 -10.24 -19.73 22.55
CA TRP A 55 -9.30 -18.61 22.61
C TRP A 55 -9.92 -17.33 23.18
N MET A 56 -11.21 -17.37 23.46
CA MET A 56 -12.04 -16.22 23.73
C MET A 56 -13.04 -16.59 24.81
N ASP A 57 -13.02 -15.89 25.95
CA ASP A 57 -14.02 -16.09 27.00
C ASP A 57 -15.37 -15.52 26.55
N ASN A 58 -16.47 -16.24 26.84
CA ASN A 58 -17.84 -15.85 26.46
C ASN A 58 -18.02 -15.55 24.94
N PRO A 59 -17.72 -16.51 24.04
CA PRO A 59 -17.71 -16.26 22.59
C PRO A 59 -19.09 -15.98 22.00
N ASN A 60 -20.13 -16.33 22.75
CA ASN A 60 -21.53 -16.24 22.34
C ASN A 60 -22.22 -15.03 22.98
N PHE A 61 -21.49 -14.13 23.65
CA PHE A 61 -22.05 -12.91 24.25
C PHE A 61 -23.28 -13.15 25.16
N THR A 62 -23.34 -14.32 25.81
CA THR A 62 -24.49 -14.74 26.63
C THR A 62 -24.26 -14.55 28.12
N ASP A 63 -23.00 -14.48 28.55
CA ASP A 63 -22.67 -14.32 29.97
C ASP A 63 -22.90 -12.87 30.43
N THR A 64 -23.72 -12.73 31.47
CA THR A 64 -24.00 -11.44 32.15
C THR A 64 -23.08 -11.20 33.34
N ALA A 65 -22.38 -12.23 33.84
CA ALA A 65 -21.41 -12.12 34.92
C ALA A 65 -20.03 -11.66 34.42
N ASN A 66 -19.69 -11.99 33.16
CA ASN A 66 -18.49 -11.51 32.48
C ASN A 66 -18.85 -10.91 31.10
N PRO A 67 -19.54 -9.76 31.09
CA PRO A 67 -19.99 -9.13 29.85
C PRO A 67 -18.81 -8.57 29.06
N TRP A 68 -18.94 -8.57 27.73
CA TRP A 68 -17.97 -7.95 26.84
C TRP A 68 -18.04 -6.44 26.95
N PHE A 69 -16.87 -5.79 27.01
CA PHE A 69 -16.77 -4.35 26.97
C PHE A 69 -15.98 -3.92 25.73
N PRO A 70 -16.46 -2.92 24.99
CA PRO A 70 -15.67 -2.33 23.94
C PRO A 70 -14.49 -1.56 24.54
N SER A 71 -13.32 -1.68 23.92
CA SER A 71 -12.22 -0.74 24.13
C SER A 71 -12.32 0.31 23.04
N ILE A 72 -12.76 1.52 23.40
CA ILE A 72 -12.83 2.65 22.47
C ILE A 72 -11.55 3.46 22.60
N GLU A 73 -10.83 3.65 21.50
CA GLU A 73 -9.73 4.60 21.37
C GLU A 73 -10.20 5.76 20.49
N GLY A 74 -10.06 7.01 20.96
CA GLY A 74 -10.59 8.19 20.27
C GLY A 74 -11.83 8.78 20.95
N ASP A 75 -12.68 9.46 20.18
CA ASP A 75 -13.90 10.05 20.71
C ASP A 75 -15.00 9.00 20.91
N SER A 76 -15.44 8.84 22.15
CA SER A 76 -16.51 7.91 22.53
C SER A 76 -17.90 8.32 22.04
N THR A 77 -18.10 9.56 21.59
CA THR A 77 -19.40 9.98 21.04
C THR A 77 -19.65 9.45 19.64
N ASP A 78 -18.60 9.08 18.92
CA ASP A 78 -18.68 8.65 17.52
C ASP A 78 -18.99 7.16 17.37
N VAL A 79 -18.93 6.39 18.46
CA VAL A 79 -19.14 4.94 18.43
C VAL A 79 -20.17 4.54 19.47
N SER A 80 -21.29 4.03 18.99
CA SER A 80 -22.29 3.35 19.82
C SER A 80 -22.05 1.85 19.75
N THR A 81 -22.03 1.20 20.90
CA THR A 81 -21.81 -0.24 21.00
C THR A 81 -22.95 -0.88 21.77
N SER A 82 -23.44 -2.00 21.28
CA SER A 82 -24.40 -2.84 22.01
C SER A 82 -24.07 -4.30 21.81
N TYR A 83 -24.56 -5.16 22.70
CA TYR A 83 -24.43 -6.60 22.56
C TYR A 83 -25.73 -7.29 22.94
N SER A 84 -25.95 -8.44 22.34
CA SER A 84 -27.02 -9.39 22.64
C SER A 84 -26.45 -10.81 22.55
N PRO A 85 -27.17 -11.84 23.01
CA PRO A 85 -26.77 -13.22 22.74
C PRO A 85 -26.41 -13.42 21.26
N ASP A 86 -25.25 -14.01 21.04
CA ASP A 86 -24.62 -14.33 19.76
C ASP A 86 -24.23 -13.14 18.87
N GLN A 87 -24.34 -11.89 19.35
CA GLN A 87 -24.09 -10.71 18.52
C GLN A 87 -23.50 -9.52 19.31
N ALA A 88 -22.44 -8.93 18.78
CA ALA A 88 -21.95 -7.62 19.17
C ALA A 88 -22.13 -6.64 18.00
N ASN A 89 -22.66 -5.45 18.27
CA ASN A 89 -22.91 -4.41 17.29
C ASN A 89 -22.02 -3.20 17.58
N PHE A 90 -21.40 -2.69 16.53
CA PHE A 90 -20.68 -1.42 16.51
C PHE A 90 -21.34 -0.52 15.49
N GLU A 91 -21.87 0.60 15.94
CA GLU A 91 -22.48 1.63 15.10
C GLU A 91 -21.60 2.87 15.17
N ILE A 92 -21.05 3.27 14.02
CA ILE A 92 -20.26 4.49 13.91
C ILE A 92 -21.22 5.61 13.55
N SER A 93 -21.38 6.56 14.46
CA SER A 93 -22.12 7.79 14.25
C SER A 93 -21.27 8.73 13.40
N GLY A 94 -21.82 9.19 12.28
CA GLY A 94 -21.17 10.14 11.39
C GLY A 94 -22.11 11.28 11.04
N ASP A 95 -21.56 12.49 10.97
CA ASP A 95 -22.32 13.67 10.59
C ASP A 95 -22.46 13.77 9.06
N LYS A 96 -23.67 14.06 8.58
CA LYS A 96 -23.89 14.57 7.22
C LYS A 96 -24.18 16.05 7.30
N ARG A 97 -23.37 16.85 6.62
CA ARG A 97 -23.54 18.30 6.53
C ARG A 97 -23.79 18.70 5.09
N TYR A 98 -24.60 19.74 4.93
CA TYR A 98 -24.90 20.38 3.66
C TYR A 98 -24.46 21.83 3.76
N PHE A 99 -23.83 22.32 2.71
CA PHE A 99 -23.40 23.70 2.60
C PHE A 99 -23.76 24.19 1.22
N ASP A 100 -24.44 25.33 1.18
CA ASP A 100 -24.90 25.98 -0.04
C ASP A 100 -24.47 27.44 0.03
N GLU A 101 -23.43 27.79 -0.73
CA GLU A 101 -22.86 29.14 -0.78
C GLU A 101 -22.66 29.63 -2.23
N ILE A 102 -22.90 28.76 -3.21
CA ILE A 102 -22.84 29.09 -4.63
C ILE A 102 -24.27 29.34 -5.10
N SER A 103 -24.82 30.49 -4.72
CA SER A 103 -26.12 30.94 -5.20
C SER A 103 -26.05 32.40 -5.65
N GLY A 104 -26.89 32.77 -6.62
CA GLY A 104 -26.93 34.13 -7.17
C GLY A 104 -25.98 34.37 -8.34
N THR A 105 -25.90 35.64 -8.74
CA THR A 105 -25.04 36.12 -9.83
C THR A 105 -23.61 36.34 -9.30
N PRO A 106 -22.55 35.91 -10.00
CA PRO A 106 -21.18 36.23 -9.63
C PRO A 106 -21.00 37.75 -9.44
N ILE A 107 -20.21 38.13 -8.44
CA ILE A 107 -19.83 39.52 -8.18
C ILE A 107 -18.30 39.64 -8.11
N GLU A 108 -17.78 40.80 -8.52
CA GLU A 108 -16.33 41.04 -8.65
C GLU A 108 -15.58 40.93 -7.32
N GLU A 109 -16.23 41.22 -6.19
CA GLU A 109 -15.59 41.14 -4.87
C GLU A 109 -15.33 39.70 -4.40
N GLU A 110 -16.09 38.72 -4.91
CA GLU A 110 -15.99 37.31 -4.52
C GLU A 110 -15.26 36.45 -5.56
N TRP A 111 -15.42 36.81 -6.84
CA TRP A 111 -14.89 36.05 -7.96
C TRP A 111 -13.73 36.80 -8.61
N GLN A 112 -12.59 36.13 -8.71
CA GLN A 112 -11.38 36.69 -9.29
C GLN A 112 -11.14 36.13 -10.67
N ASN A 113 -10.76 36.99 -11.60
CA ASN A 113 -10.35 36.58 -12.93
C ASN A 113 -8.99 35.86 -12.88
N THR A 114 -8.88 34.76 -13.60
CA THR A 114 -7.62 34.04 -13.77
C THR A 114 -7.45 33.59 -15.22
N THR A 115 -6.20 33.58 -15.67
CA THR A 115 -5.85 33.08 -17.01
C THR A 115 -5.98 31.57 -17.08
N ASN A 116 -6.55 31.08 -18.17
CA ASN A 116 -6.52 29.67 -18.48
C ASN A 116 -5.09 29.25 -18.90
N PRO A 117 -4.42 28.32 -18.19
CA PRO A 117 -3.06 27.92 -18.52
C PRO A 117 -2.91 27.29 -19.92
N PHE A 118 -3.97 26.63 -20.42
CA PHE A 118 -3.97 26.01 -21.75
C PHE A 118 -4.25 27.02 -22.87
N PHE A 119 -4.90 28.13 -22.54
CA PHE A 119 -5.30 29.20 -23.45
C PHE A 119 -4.99 30.56 -22.81
N PRO A 120 -3.70 30.96 -22.74
CA PRO A 120 -3.26 32.08 -21.93
C PRO A 120 -3.63 33.45 -22.51
N ALA A 121 -4.12 33.49 -23.75
CA ALA A 121 -4.58 34.73 -24.35
C ALA A 121 -5.89 35.17 -23.69
N LEU A 122 -5.95 36.42 -23.23
CA LEU A 122 -7.15 36.98 -22.63
C LEU A 122 -8.10 37.54 -23.70
N PRO A 123 -9.42 37.55 -23.45
CA PRO A 123 -10.39 38.25 -24.28
C PRO A 123 -10.19 39.79 -24.25
N ASP A 124 -10.70 40.48 -25.27
CA ASP A 124 -10.60 41.93 -25.40
C ASP A 124 -11.31 42.66 -24.25
N PHE A 125 -12.44 42.10 -23.80
CA PHE A 125 -13.22 42.58 -22.68
C PHE A 125 -13.64 41.40 -21.82
N HIS A 126 -13.49 41.55 -20.50
CA HIS A 126 -13.93 40.58 -19.51
C HIS A 126 -14.21 41.31 -18.20
N GLU A 127 -15.43 41.22 -17.69
CA GLU A 127 -15.87 41.90 -16.46
C GLU A 127 -16.95 41.06 -15.77
N ILE A 128 -17.20 41.36 -14.50
CA ILE A 128 -18.40 40.90 -13.80
C ILE A 128 -19.26 42.11 -13.50
N ASP A 129 -20.52 42.09 -13.92
CA ASP A 129 -21.49 43.15 -13.66
C ASP A 129 -22.76 42.61 -12.94
N GLU A 130 -23.80 43.45 -12.85
CA GLU A 130 -25.07 43.09 -12.21
C GLU A 130 -25.81 41.94 -12.91
N TYR A 131 -25.45 41.62 -14.16
CA TYR A 131 -26.01 40.53 -14.96
C TYR A 131 -25.12 39.28 -14.96
N GLY A 132 -23.87 39.39 -14.49
CA GLY A 132 -22.94 38.28 -14.27
C GLY A 132 -21.63 38.47 -15.00
N CYS A 133 -21.02 37.36 -15.43
CA CYS A 133 -19.75 37.41 -16.15
C CYS A 133 -19.98 37.76 -17.63
N GLU A 134 -19.43 38.86 -18.08
CA GLU A 134 -19.41 39.26 -19.49
C GLU A 134 -18.04 39.02 -20.11
N VAL A 135 -18.03 38.52 -21.35
CA VAL A 135 -16.83 38.40 -22.19
C VAL A 135 -17.15 38.86 -23.59
N SER A 136 -16.26 39.63 -24.19
CA SER A 136 -16.27 39.82 -25.62
C SER A 136 -14.86 39.76 -26.22
N HIS A 137 -14.81 39.34 -27.47
CA HIS A 137 -13.61 39.32 -28.28
C HIS A 137 -13.96 39.53 -29.75
N THR A 138 -13.12 40.27 -30.46
CA THR A 138 -13.32 40.70 -31.84
C THR A 138 -12.52 39.82 -32.79
N TRP A 139 -13.22 39.17 -33.71
CA TRP A 139 -12.57 38.42 -34.80
C TRP A 139 -12.23 39.35 -35.97
N ILE A 140 -10.96 39.78 -36.09
CA ILE A 140 -10.52 40.73 -37.14
C ILE A 140 -9.77 40.04 -38.29
N ASP A 141 -8.81 39.16 -38.01
CA ASP A 141 -7.98 38.49 -39.02
C ASP A 141 -7.96 36.97 -38.80
N PRO A 142 -8.36 36.15 -39.80
CA PRO A 142 -8.28 34.69 -39.70
C PRO A 142 -6.87 34.13 -39.51
N ASN A 143 -5.80 34.93 -39.70
CA ASN A 143 -4.40 34.55 -39.46
C ASN A 143 -3.86 35.07 -38.13
N ASP A 144 -4.66 35.77 -37.32
CA ASP A 144 -4.22 36.18 -35.98
C ASP A 144 -3.95 34.93 -35.13
N PRO A 145 -2.81 34.83 -34.43
CA PRO A 145 -2.55 33.73 -33.51
C PRO A 145 -3.46 33.71 -32.27
N ILE A 146 -4.15 34.79 -31.94
CA ILE A 146 -4.99 34.94 -30.74
C ILE A 146 -6.47 34.74 -31.09
N GLN A 147 -6.83 33.52 -31.49
CA GLN A 147 -8.23 33.17 -31.87
C GLN A 147 -8.93 32.24 -30.87
N ALA A 148 -8.26 31.91 -29.77
CA ALA A 148 -8.83 31.14 -28.68
C ALA A 148 -8.56 31.84 -27.34
N PRO A 149 -9.03 33.10 -27.16
CA PRO A 149 -8.92 33.74 -25.87
C PRO A 149 -9.78 33.00 -24.84
N SER A 150 -9.29 32.95 -23.61
CA SER A 150 -9.97 32.27 -22.51
C SER A 150 -9.71 33.00 -21.19
N ILE A 151 -10.75 33.09 -20.39
CA ILE A 151 -10.69 33.58 -19.02
C ILE A 151 -11.46 32.61 -18.13
N HIS A 152 -10.98 32.43 -16.92
CA HIS A 152 -11.69 31.72 -15.86
C HIS A 152 -12.02 32.70 -14.73
N TRP A 153 -13.05 32.39 -13.96
CA TRP A 153 -13.31 33.05 -12.69
C TRP A 153 -13.25 32.03 -11.57
N GLU A 154 -12.52 32.38 -10.52
CA GLU A 154 -12.29 31.53 -9.37
C GLU A 154 -12.77 32.24 -8.10
N ARG A 155 -13.41 31.49 -7.21
CA ARG A 155 -13.83 31.95 -5.89
C ARG A 155 -13.32 30.98 -4.84
N ASN A 156 -12.80 31.54 -3.75
CA ASN A 156 -12.42 30.75 -2.58
C ASN A 156 -13.63 30.59 -1.66
N ILE A 157 -13.93 29.35 -1.29
CA ILE A 157 -15.04 28.99 -0.41
C ILE A 157 -14.45 28.52 0.93
N THR A 158 -14.92 29.10 2.02
CA THR A 158 -14.49 28.72 3.38
C THR A 158 -15.62 27.95 4.05
N MET A 159 -15.36 26.69 4.39
CA MET A 159 -16.36 25.88 5.09
C MET A 159 -16.62 26.45 6.50
N PRO A 160 -17.87 26.46 6.98
CA PRO A 160 -18.23 26.99 8.30
C PRO A 160 -17.78 26.09 9.47
N VAL A 161 -17.13 24.98 9.16
CA VAL A 161 -16.60 24.01 10.13
C VAL A 161 -15.15 23.71 9.81
N ASP A 162 -14.37 23.43 10.87
CA ASP A 162 -13.02 22.94 10.71
C ASP A 162 -13.06 21.51 10.14
N MET A 163 -12.57 21.36 8.91
CA MET A 163 -12.57 20.06 8.22
C MET A 163 -11.43 19.15 8.68
N SER A 164 -10.49 19.62 9.51
CA SER A 164 -9.40 18.80 10.05
C SER A 164 -9.88 17.75 11.05
N ASP A 165 -11.03 17.99 11.69
CA ASP A 165 -11.69 17.05 12.61
C ASP A 165 -12.38 15.89 11.88
N TYR A 166 -12.61 16.01 10.57
CA TYR A 166 -13.43 15.07 9.81
C TYR A 166 -12.63 14.29 8.78
N ARG A 167 -12.86 12.97 8.73
CA ARG A 167 -12.44 12.13 7.60
C ARG A 167 -13.53 12.12 6.53
N ILE A 168 -13.35 12.91 5.48
CA ILE A 168 -14.28 12.99 4.35
C ILE A 168 -14.33 11.63 3.63
N THR A 169 -15.50 11.00 3.62
CA THR A 169 -15.71 9.71 2.93
C THR A 169 -16.32 9.88 1.54
N SER A 170 -17.03 10.99 1.32
CA SER A 170 -17.54 11.41 0.02
C SER A 170 -17.81 12.92 -0.02
N ALA A 171 -17.76 13.51 -1.21
CA ALA A 171 -18.18 14.87 -1.49
C ALA A 171 -18.93 14.89 -2.82
N SER A 172 -19.99 15.70 -2.91
CA SER A 172 -20.72 15.96 -4.15
C SER A 172 -20.82 17.47 -4.32
N ILE A 173 -20.45 17.96 -5.49
CA ILE A 173 -20.64 19.34 -5.91
C ILE A 173 -21.66 19.25 -7.05
N SER A 174 -22.79 19.94 -6.90
CA SER A 174 -23.90 19.97 -7.86
C SER A 174 -24.15 21.38 -8.33
#